data_AF-A0A2S9IMX5-F1
#
_entry.id   AF-A0A2S9IMX5-F1
#
_cell.length_a   1.000
_cell.length_b   1.000
_cell.length_c   1.000
_cell.angle_alpha   90.00
_cell.angle_beta   90.00
_cell.angle_gamma   90.00
#
_symmetry.space_group_name_H-M   'P 1'
#
loop_
_entity.id
_entity.type
_entity.pdbx_description
1 polymer ?
#
loop_
_entity_poly.entity_id
_entity_poly.type
_entity_poly.pdbx_seq_one_letter_code
_entity_poly.pdbx_strand_id
1 'polypeptide(L)'
;MTQEPVDKYFGTPMSEWIARVPNELEVDAVGLWQIIPVGIDSFGLSGERLDDFARRCIIALLQKGAVPVRFPSGLPATEYQGSHEEIANQIVNEWKAGTLVADHDGLWFALVP
;
A
#
# COMPACT_ATOMS: atom_id res chain seq x y z
N MET A 1 -11.81 22.05 -10.58
CA MET A 1 -12.04 20.62 -10.30
C MET A 1 -10.97 19.84 -11.05
N THR A 2 -9.99 19.29 -10.34
CA THR A 2 -9.06 18.32 -10.93
C THR A 2 -9.78 16.99 -11.03
N GLN A 3 -9.82 16.41 -12.23
CA GLN A 3 -10.39 15.07 -12.42
C GLN A 3 -9.55 14.03 -11.69
N GLU A 4 -10.21 12.98 -11.19
CA GLU A 4 -9.53 11.86 -10.56
C GLU A 4 -8.59 11.17 -11.55
N PRO A 5 -7.37 10.76 -11.14
CA PRO A 5 -6.49 9.95 -11.98
C PRO A 5 -7.14 8.62 -12.36
N VAL A 6 -6.91 8.22 -13.61
CA VAL A 6 -7.31 6.91 -14.12
C VAL A 6 -6.06 6.11 -14.46
N ASP A 7 -6.10 4.81 -14.19
CA ASP A 7 -5.02 3.89 -14.57
C ASP A 7 -4.84 3.93 -16.09
N LYS A 8 -3.61 4.14 -16.55
CA LYS A 8 -3.34 4.33 -17.99
C LYS A 8 -3.53 3.08 -18.85
N TYR A 9 -3.63 1.89 -18.26
CA TYR A 9 -3.69 0.62 -19.00
C TYR A 9 -5.13 0.10 -19.16
N PHE A 10 -5.96 0.30 -18.15
CA PHE A 10 -7.31 -0.26 -18.04
C PHE A 10 -8.39 0.81 -17.85
N GLY A 11 -8.01 2.07 -17.63
CA GLY A 11 -8.94 3.18 -17.42
C GLY A 11 -9.65 3.16 -16.07
N THR A 12 -9.21 2.31 -15.14
CA THR A 12 -9.79 2.18 -13.80
C THR A 12 -9.57 3.46 -12.99
N PRO A 13 -10.60 4.09 -12.42
CA PRO A 13 -10.44 5.22 -11.50
C PRO A 13 -9.57 4.85 -10.29
N MET A 14 -8.75 5.78 -9.82
CA MET A 14 -7.85 5.54 -8.68
C MET A 14 -8.58 5.08 -7.43
N SER A 15 -9.74 5.67 -7.10
CA SER A 15 -10.60 5.27 -5.98
C SER A 15 -11.09 3.83 -6.11
N GLU A 16 -11.49 3.42 -7.32
CA GLU A 16 -11.91 2.05 -7.62
C GLU A 16 -10.73 1.07 -7.48
N TRP A 17 -9.54 1.46 -7.95
CA TRP A 17 -8.35 0.64 -7.80
C TRP A 17 -8.00 0.44 -6.32
N ILE A 18 -7.96 1.51 -5.52
CA ILE A 18 -7.73 1.46 -4.07
C ILE A 18 -8.75 0.54 -3.39
N ALA A 19 -10.02 0.63 -3.76
CA ALA A 19 -11.08 -0.22 -3.20
C ALA A 19 -10.91 -1.71 -3.55
N ARG A 20 -10.21 -2.03 -4.64
CA ARG A 20 -9.95 -3.41 -5.08
C ARG A 20 -8.68 -4.03 -4.51
N VAL A 21 -7.69 -3.22 -4.12
CA VAL A 21 -6.42 -3.73 -3.54
C VAL A 21 -6.65 -4.79 -2.45
N PRO A 22 -7.56 -4.61 -1.48
CA PRO A 22 -7.77 -5.59 -0.42
C PRO A 22 -8.40 -6.91 -0.87
N ASN A 23 -8.91 -7.00 -2.10
CA ASN A 23 -9.42 -8.27 -2.64
C ASN A 23 -8.29 -9.26 -2.93
N GLU A 24 -7.06 -8.77 -3.18
CA GLU A 24 -5.90 -9.64 -3.39
C GLU A 24 -5.60 -10.50 -2.15
N LEU A 25 -5.92 -9.99 -0.95
CA LEU A 25 -5.70 -10.68 0.33
C LEU A 25 -6.43 -12.03 0.46
N GLU A 26 -7.44 -12.28 -0.38
CA GLU A 26 -8.13 -13.57 -0.44
C GLU A 26 -7.33 -14.63 -1.20
N VAL A 27 -6.29 -14.21 -1.92
CA VAL A 27 -5.43 -15.03 -2.78
C VAL A 27 -3.98 -15.00 -2.29
N ASP A 28 -3.42 -13.81 -2.04
CA ASP A 28 -2.02 -13.60 -1.63
C ASP A 28 -1.82 -12.32 -0.79
N ALA A 29 -0.68 -12.24 -0.11
CA ALA A 29 -0.27 -11.03 0.58
C ALA A 29 0.03 -9.89 -0.42
N VAL A 30 -0.15 -8.64 0.01
CA VAL A 30 0.11 -7.46 -0.83
C VAL A 30 1.39 -6.78 -0.37
N GLY A 31 2.37 -6.65 -1.26
CA GLY A 31 3.63 -5.95 -1.00
C GLY A 31 3.57 -4.45 -1.30
N LEU A 32 4.38 -3.65 -0.61
CA LEU A 32 4.62 -2.26 -1.03
C LEU A 32 5.17 -2.17 -2.47
N TRP A 33 5.91 -3.18 -2.91
CA TRP A 33 6.40 -3.30 -4.28
C TRP A 33 5.29 -3.41 -5.33
N GLN A 34 4.05 -3.79 -4.96
CA GLN A 34 2.91 -3.74 -5.87
C GLN A 34 2.27 -2.34 -5.87
N ILE A 35 2.15 -1.74 -4.69
CA ILE A 35 1.45 -0.46 -4.51
C ILE A 35 2.24 0.69 -5.13
N ILE A 36 3.53 0.83 -4.78
CA ILE A 36 4.32 2.01 -5.17
C ILE A 36 4.50 2.11 -6.69
N PRO A 37 4.90 1.05 -7.42
CA PRO A 37 5.01 1.11 -8.88
C PRO A 37 3.68 1.38 -9.57
N VAL A 38 2.54 0.88 -9.05
CA VAL A 38 1.23 1.23 -9.64
C VAL A 38 0.96 2.73 -9.49
N GLY A 39 1.21 3.32 -8.32
CA GLY A 39 1.06 4.76 -8.13
C GLY A 39 1.90 5.58 -9.12
N ILE A 40 3.15 5.16 -9.35
CA ILE A 40 4.08 5.84 -10.26
C ILE A 40 3.71 5.59 -11.72
N ASP A 41 3.67 4.33 -12.13
CA ASP A 41 3.61 3.94 -13.53
C ASP A 41 2.20 4.01 -14.08
N SER A 42 1.19 3.51 -13.36
CA SER A 42 -0.19 3.49 -13.85
C SER A 42 -0.86 4.86 -13.74
N PHE A 43 -0.69 5.54 -12.61
CA PHE A 43 -1.39 6.79 -12.30
C PHE A 43 -0.53 8.05 -12.49
N GLY A 44 0.76 7.91 -12.76
CA GLY A 44 1.66 9.05 -12.97
C GLY A 44 1.83 9.91 -11.72
N LEU A 45 1.71 9.33 -10.53
CA LEU A 45 1.77 10.05 -9.26
C LEU A 45 3.22 10.28 -8.82
N SER A 46 3.42 11.39 -8.14
CA SER A 46 4.70 11.75 -7.51
C SER A 46 4.46 12.63 -6.29
N GLY A 47 5.48 12.75 -5.44
CA GLY A 47 5.45 13.56 -4.22
C GLY A 47 4.25 13.22 -3.33
N GLU A 48 3.61 14.25 -2.77
CA GLU A 48 2.49 14.11 -1.83
C GLU A 48 1.32 13.30 -2.39
N ARG A 49 1.10 13.31 -3.71
CA ARG A 49 0.02 12.54 -4.34
C ARG A 49 0.31 11.04 -4.33
N LEU A 50 1.57 10.66 -4.52
CA LEU A 50 2.00 9.27 -4.41
C LEU A 50 1.94 8.81 -2.94
N ASP A 51 2.36 9.67 -2.02
CA ASP A 51 2.27 9.41 -0.59
C ASP A 51 0.81 9.17 -0.14
N ASP A 52 -0.12 10.01 -0.62
CA ASP A 52 -1.55 9.88 -0.31
C ASP A 52 -2.14 8.59 -0.86
N PHE A 53 -1.82 8.27 -2.12
CA PHE A 53 -2.22 7.02 -2.75
C PHE A 53 -1.72 5.81 -1.95
N ALA A 54 -0.44 5.78 -1.59
CA ALA A 54 0.15 4.70 -0.80
C ALA A 54 -0.55 4.56 0.57
N ARG A 55 -0.75 5.66 1.30
CA ARG A 55 -1.48 5.65 2.58
C ARG A 55 -2.87 5.07 2.43
N ARG A 56 -3.63 5.50 1.42
CA ARG A 56 -5.01 5.03 1.19
C ARG A 56 -5.07 3.55 0.86
N CYS A 57 -4.12 3.02 0.08
CA CYS A 57 -4.02 1.58 -0.18
C CYS A 57 -3.73 0.79 1.11
N ILE A 58 -2.76 1.26 1.90
CA ILE A 58 -2.39 0.62 3.17
C ILE A 58 -3.58 0.63 4.14
N ILE A 59 -4.27 1.76 4.30
CA ILE A 59 -5.45 1.87 5.16
C ILE A 59 -6.53 0.87 4.70
N ALA A 60 -6.78 0.76 3.39
CA ALA A 60 -7.77 -0.18 2.86
C ALA A 60 -7.40 -1.64 3.19
N LEU A 61 -6.11 -2.00 3.12
CA LEU A 61 -5.61 -3.33 3.52
C LEU A 61 -5.82 -3.59 5.01
N LEU A 62 -5.44 -2.63 5.86
CA LEU A 62 -5.60 -2.73 7.32
C LEU A 62 -7.09 -2.83 7.71
N GLN A 63 -7.98 -2.09 7.05
CA GLN A 63 -9.43 -2.16 7.26
C GLN A 63 -10.03 -3.53 6.89
N LYS A 64 -9.41 -4.28 5.98
CA LYS A 64 -9.79 -5.67 5.64
C LYS A 64 -9.23 -6.68 6.66
N GLY A 65 -8.44 -6.23 7.64
CA GLY A 65 -7.87 -7.05 8.70
C GLY A 65 -6.45 -7.55 8.41
N ALA A 66 -5.81 -7.06 7.34
CA ALA A 66 -4.40 -7.38 7.11
C ALA A 66 -3.53 -6.69 8.15
N VAL A 67 -2.39 -7.30 8.46
CA VAL A 67 -1.33 -6.70 9.28
C VAL A 67 -0.05 -6.56 8.48
N PRO A 68 0.81 -5.57 8.79
CA PRO A 68 2.13 -5.49 8.18
C PRO A 68 2.99 -6.69 8.60
N VAL A 69 3.67 -7.33 7.64
CA VAL A 69 4.57 -8.47 7.85
C VAL A 69 5.89 -8.27 7.11
N ARG A 70 6.97 -8.83 7.63
CA ARG A 70 8.29 -8.82 6.97
C ARG A 70 8.47 -10.07 6.11
N PHE A 71 8.86 -9.90 4.85
CA PHE A 71 9.26 -11.02 4.01
C PHE A 71 10.76 -11.33 4.21
N PRO A 72 11.23 -12.58 4.02
CA PRO A 72 10.49 -13.83 3.77
C PRO A 72 9.96 -14.50 5.04
N SER A 73 10.13 -13.91 6.22
CA SER A 73 9.75 -14.57 7.47
C SER A 73 8.23 -14.71 7.65
N GLY A 74 7.44 -13.83 7.02
CA GLY A 74 5.99 -13.75 7.20
C GLY A 74 5.57 -13.30 8.60
N LEU A 75 6.54 -12.87 9.43
CA LEU A 75 6.26 -12.47 10.80
C LEU A 75 5.66 -11.07 10.84
N PRO A 76 4.69 -10.81 11.74
CA PRO A 76 4.16 -9.47 11.97
C PRO A 76 5.27 -8.47 12.28
N ALA A 77 5.22 -7.31 11.62
CA ALA A 77 6.09 -6.18 11.88
C ALA A 77 5.52 -5.36 13.05
N THR A 78 5.86 -5.77 14.28
CA THR A 78 5.31 -5.24 15.54
C THR A 78 5.72 -3.80 15.88
N GLU A 79 6.67 -3.23 15.14
CA GLU A 79 7.11 -1.84 15.25
C GLU A 79 6.02 -0.84 14.85
N TYR A 80 5.07 -1.23 13.99
CA TYR A 80 3.97 -0.37 13.56
C TYR A 80 2.77 -0.54 14.48
N GLN A 81 2.37 0.53 15.16
CA GLN A 81 1.31 0.49 16.18
C GLN A 81 0.36 1.68 16.05
N GLY A 82 -0.86 1.54 16.60
CA GLY A 82 -1.86 2.60 16.63
C GLY A 82 -3.07 2.33 15.72
N SER A 83 -3.77 3.39 15.34
CA SER A 83 -4.86 3.33 14.36
C SER A 83 -4.34 2.94 12.97
N HIS A 84 -5.24 2.56 12.07
CA HIS A 84 -4.86 2.23 10.68
C HIS A 84 -4.18 3.42 9.99
N GLU A 85 -4.64 4.64 10.24
CA GLU A 85 -4.05 5.88 9.75
C GLU A 85 -2.66 6.10 10.32
N GLU A 86 -2.46 5.86 11.62
CA GLU A 86 -1.15 5.99 12.28
C GLU A 86 -0.15 4.98 11.73
N ILE A 87 -0.56 3.73 11.54
CA ILE A 87 0.27 2.66 10.96
C ILE A 87 0.65 3.03 9.51
N ALA A 88 -0.32 3.42 8.69
CA ALA A 88 -0.08 3.82 7.31
C ALA A 88 0.88 5.02 7.20
N ASN A 89 0.74 5.99 8.11
CA ASN A 89 1.64 7.14 8.19
C ASN A 89 3.08 6.73 8.54
N GLN A 90 3.27 5.86 9.53
CA GLN A 90 4.60 5.35 9.90
C GLN A 90 5.29 4.67 8.71
N ILE A 91 4.59 3.76 8.05
CA ILE A 91 5.11 3.00 6.90
C ILE A 91 5.49 3.92 5.75
N VAL A 92 4.60 4.85 5.37
CA VAL A 92 4.87 5.78 4.27
C VAL A 92 6.01 6.74 4.61
N ASN A 93 6.13 7.17 5.87
CA ASN A 93 7.24 8.02 6.29
C ASN A 93 8.58 7.29 6.23
N GLU A 94 8.65 6.02 6.65
CA GLU A 94 9.88 5.21 6.52
C GLU A 94 10.25 4.96 5.07
N TRP A 95 9.27 4.66 4.21
CA TRP A 95 9.51 4.50 2.78
C TRP A 95 10.06 5.77 2.15
N LYS A 96 9.48 6.93 2.46
CA LYS A 96 9.97 8.24 2.00
C LYS A 96 11.36 8.58 2.52
N ALA A 97 11.68 8.17 3.74
CA ALA A 97 13.00 8.35 4.33
C ALA A 97 14.06 7.43 3.71
N GLY A 98 13.65 6.46 2.88
CA GLY A 98 14.54 5.47 2.26
C GLY A 98 15.00 4.38 3.22
N THR A 99 14.46 4.32 4.45
CA THR A 99 14.75 3.26 5.42
C THR A 99 13.90 2.01 5.18
N LEU A 100 12.83 2.13 4.40
CA LEU A 100 12.01 1.04 3.92
C LEU A 100 12.02 1.01 2.39
N VAL A 101 12.45 -0.11 1.81
CA VAL A 101 12.46 -0.32 0.36
C VAL A 101 11.18 -1.05 -0.06
N ALA A 102 10.54 -0.56 -1.13
CA ALA A 102 9.36 -1.16 -1.73
C ALA A 102 9.76 -2.26 -2.73
N ASP A 103 10.45 -3.30 -2.26
CA ASP A 103 10.85 -4.46 -3.06
C ASP A 103 10.17 -5.76 -2.58
N HIS A 104 10.46 -6.87 -3.27
CA HIS A 104 9.88 -8.17 -2.97
C HIS A 104 10.27 -8.72 -1.58
N ASP A 105 11.40 -8.28 -1.03
CA ASP A 105 11.88 -8.71 0.29
C ASP A 105 11.48 -7.72 1.41
N GLY A 106 10.74 -6.68 1.06
CA GLY A 106 10.36 -5.59 1.94
C GLY A 106 9.15 -5.87 2.82
N LEU A 107 8.31 -4.85 2.98
CA LEU A 107 7.10 -4.92 3.79
C LEU A 107 5.91 -5.39 2.93
N TRP A 108 5.17 -6.34 3.49
CA TRP A 108 3.95 -6.89 2.92
C TRP A 108 2.80 -6.76 3.91
N PHE A 109 1.58 -7.01 3.43
CA PHE A 109 0.36 -7.01 4.22
C PHE A 109 -0.35 -8.34 3.99
N ALA A 110 -0.61 -9.08 5.07
CA ALA A 110 -1.22 -10.40 5.00
C ALA A 110 -2.34 -10.54 6.03
N LEU A 111 -3.32 -11.38 5.72
CA LEU A 111 -4.26 -11.87 6.71
C LEU A 111 -3.51 -12.89 7.58
N VAL A 112 -3.33 -12.57 8.86
CA VAL A 112 -2.78 -13.53 9.81
C VAL A 112 -3.92 -14.42 10.34
N PRO A 113 -3.70 -15.75 10.42
CA PRO A 113 -4.69 -16.68 10.95
C PRO A 113 -5.00 -16.49 12.44
#